data_AF-A0A432SHT8-F1
#
_entry.id   AF-A0A432SHT8-F1
#
_cell.length_a   1.000
_cell.length_b   1.000
_cell.length_c   1.000
_cell.angle_alpha   90.00
_cell.angle_beta   90.00
_cell.angle_gamma   90.00
#
_symmetry.space_group_name_H-M   'P 1'
#
loop_
_entity.id
_entity.type
_entity.pdbx_description
1 polymer ?
#
loop_
_entity_poly.entity_id
_entity_poly.type
_entity_poly.pdbx_seq_one_letter_code
_entity_poly.pdbx_strand_id
1 'polypeptide(L)'
;MRDIINVPIRMCVSCRQKAAQNTLIRLQCVDGALYSYRGEGRSFYLCQTCVGDVKKMRRSLARVCRSNATEILLNRLKEIIVDE
;
A
#
# COMPACT_ATOMS: atom_id res chain seq x y z
N MET A 1 -15.06 30.70 4.99
CA MET A 1 -15.44 29.35 5.45
C MET A 1 -14.23 28.45 5.24
N ARG A 2 -13.67 27.84 6.29
CA ARG A 2 -12.65 26.80 6.12
C ARG A 2 -13.41 25.48 6.02
N ASP A 3 -13.44 24.88 4.84
CA ASP A 3 -13.99 23.55 4.68
C ASP A 3 -13.21 22.61 5.61
N ILE A 4 -13.92 21.98 6.56
CA ILE A 4 -13.33 20.95 7.40
C ILE A 4 -13.09 19.75 6.48
N ILE A 5 -11.87 19.63 5.96
CA ILE A 5 -11.47 18.47 5.15
C ILE A 5 -11.49 17.25 6.07
N ASN A 6 -12.59 16.49 6.03
CA ASN A 6 -12.69 15.21 6.72
C ASN A 6 -11.86 14.18 5.95
N VAL A 7 -10.58 14.06 6.30
CA VAL A 7 -9.69 13.05 5.72
C VAL A 7 -10.01 11.69 6.33
N PRO A 8 -10.41 10.68 5.54
CA PRO A 8 -10.73 9.37 6.08
C PRO A 8 -9.53 8.73 6.78
N ILE A 9 -9.78 8.05 7.90
CA ILE A 9 -8.78 7.18 8.53
C ILE A 9 -8.78 5.82 7.81
N ARG A 10 -7.59 5.34 7.46
CA ARG A 10 -7.36 4.04 6.84
C ARG A 10 -6.36 3.24 7.66
N MET A 11 -6.31 1.94 7.37
CA MET A 11 -5.49 1.00 8.11
C MET A 11 -4.38 0.44 7.22
N CYS A 12 -3.15 0.48 7.72
CA CYS A 12 -2.03 -0.22 7.08
C CYS A 12 -2.31 -1.72 7.04
N VAL A 13 -2.23 -2.32 5.85
CA VAL A 13 -2.53 -3.75 5.68
C VAL A 13 -1.46 -4.67 6.29
N SER A 14 -0.27 -4.13 6.58
CA SER A 14 0.84 -4.84 7.18
C SER A 14 0.78 -4.87 8.70
N CYS A 15 0.85 -3.70 9.35
CA CYS A 15 0.95 -3.58 10.81
C CYS A 15 -0.35 -3.15 11.50
N ARG A 16 -1.44 -2.97 10.75
CA ARG A 16 -2.78 -2.62 11.27
C ARG A 16 -2.90 -1.26 11.97
N GLN A 17 -1.85 -0.44 11.96
CA GLN A 17 -1.92 0.94 12.45
C GLN A 17 -2.90 1.77 11.60
N LYS A 18 -3.61 2.69 12.26
CA LYS A 18 -4.56 3.60 11.62
C LYS A 18 -3.88 4.96 11.39
N ALA A 19 -4.06 5.55 10.21
CA ALA A 19 -3.57 6.89 9.90
C ALA A 19 -4.49 7.59 8.89
N ALA A 20 -4.33 8.89 8.72
CA ALA A 20 -5.08 9.64 7.71
C ALA A 20 -4.75 9.12 6.30
N GLN A 21 -5.75 9.05 5.42
CA GLN A 21 -5.60 8.47 4.10
C GLN A 21 -4.48 9.13 3.28
N ASN A 22 -4.32 10.44 3.41
CA ASN A 22 -3.30 11.23 2.71
C ASN A 22 -1.87 11.02 3.26
N THR A 23 -1.69 10.31 4.37
CA THR A 23 -0.37 9.97 4.93
C THR A 23 0.01 8.51 4.68
N LEU A 24 -0.75 7.80 3.86
CA LEU A 24 -0.57 6.38 3.55
C LEU A 24 -0.40 6.20 2.05
N ILE A 25 0.50 5.31 1.66
CA ILE A 25 0.70 4.94 0.25
C ILE A 25 -0.46 4.01 -0.14
N ARG A 26 -1.16 4.37 -1.21
CA ARG A 26 -2.32 3.61 -1.71
C ARG A 26 -1.93 2.80 -2.93
N LEU A 27 -2.03 1.48 -2.80
CA LEU A 27 -1.63 0.52 -3.82
C LEU A 27 -2.82 -0.34 -4.24
N GLN A 28 -2.69 -1.01 -5.37
CA GLN A 28 -3.63 -2.02 -5.85
C GLN A 28 -2.88 -3.22 -6.42
N CYS A 29 -3.51 -4.39 -6.41
CA CYS A 29 -3.03 -5.54 -7.16
C CYS A 29 -3.98 -5.82 -8.32
N VAL A 30 -3.43 -6.02 -9.51
CA VAL A 30 -4.16 -6.41 -10.73
C VAL A 30 -3.49 -7.67 -11.25
N ASP A 31 -4.26 -8.77 -11.38
CA ASP A 31 -3.77 -10.08 -11.84
C ASP A 31 -2.48 -10.56 -11.14
N GLY A 32 -2.40 -10.30 -9.83
CA GLY A 32 -1.27 -10.70 -9.00
C GLY A 32 -0.04 -9.79 -9.10
N ALA A 33 -0.07 -8.72 -9.89
CA ALA A 33 0.97 -7.70 -10.00
C ALA A 33 0.61 -6.44 -9.20
N LEU A 34 1.65 -5.73 -8.72
CA LEU A 34 1.51 -4.56 -7.83
C LEU A 34 1.61 -3.23 -8.59
N TYR A 35 0.72 -2.30 -8.28
CA TYR A 35 0.67 -0.96 -8.88
C TYR A 35 0.29 0.12 -7.85
N SER A 36 0.67 1.38 -8.09
CA SER A 36 0.01 2.53 -7.46
C SER A 36 -1.49 2.52 -7.82
N TYR A 37 -2.31 3.03 -6.91
CA TYR A 37 -3.75 3.09 -7.13
C TYR A 37 -4.11 3.99 -8.31
N ARG A 38 -4.94 3.48 -9.23
CA ARG A 38 -5.28 4.15 -10.50
C ARG A 38 -6.66 4.82 -10.52
N GLY A 39 -7.31 4.92 -9.36
CA GLY A 39 -8.65 5.51 -9.28
C GLY A 39 -9.78 4.48 -9.19
N GLU A 40 -9.53 3.22 -9.51
CA GLU A 40 -10.55 2.16 -9.56
C GLU A 40 -10.08 0.81 -8.98
N GLY A 41 -11.05 -0.07 -8.71
CA GLY A 41 -10.79 -1.42 -8.23
C GLY A 41 -10.40 -1.51 -6.75
N ARG A 42 -9.94 -2.71 -6.35
CA ARG A 42 -9.60 -3.00 -4.95
C ARG A 42 -8.20 -2.48 -4.62
N SER A 43 -8.16 -1.47 -3.76
CA SER A 43 -6.92 -0.90 -3.23
C SER A 43 -6.67 -1.30 -1.77
N PHE A 44 -5.44 -1.12 -1.32
CA PHE A 44 -5.03 -1.22 0.08
C PHE A 44 -4.01 -0.13 0.42
N TYR A 45 -3.70 0.00 1.70
CA TYR A 45 -2.83 1.06 2.21
C TYR A 45 -1.61 0.50 2.95
N LEU A 46 -0.46 1.15 2.78
CA LEU A 46 0.77 0.93 3.52
C LEU A 46 1.21 2.22 4.20
N CYS A 47 1.73 2.09 5.43
CA CYS A 47 2.36 3.21 6.11
C CYS A 47 3.87 3.28 5.81
N GLN A 48 4.44 4.46 5.99
CA GLN A 48 5.85 4.71 5.72
C GLN A 48 6.79 3.80 6.52
N THR A 49 6.45 3.50 7.77
CA THR A 49 7.25 2.59 8.62
C THR A 49 7.34 1.18 8.04
N CYS A 50 6.25 0.66 7.46
CA CYS A 50 6.27 -0.68 6.87
C CYS A 50 6.95 -0.69 5.50
N VAL A 51 6.82 0.39 4.75
CA VAL A 51 7.52 0.59 3.49
C VAL A 51 9.05 0.60 3.67
N GLY A 52 9.55 1.22 4.75
CA GLY A 52 10.97 1.20 5.10
C GLY A 52 11.51 -0.15 5.58
N ASP A 53 10.65 -1.12 5.88
CA ASP A 53 11.03 -2.46 6.34
C ASP A 53 10.37 -3.54 5.48
N VAL A 54 10.98 -3.76 4.31
CA VAL A 54 10.51 -4.66 3.25
C VAL A 54 10.31 -6.10 3.76
N LYS A 55 11.03 -6.55 4.80
CA LYS A 55 10.83 -7.89 5.39
C LYS A 55 9.45 -8.04 6.02
N LYS A 56 8.94 -6.99 6.65
CA LYS A 56 7.58 -6.96 7.23
C LYS A 56 6.50 -7.01 6.15
N MET A 57 6.84 -6.71 4.90
CA MET A 57 5.89 -6.59 3.80
C MET A 57 5.63 -7.89 3.03
N ARG A 58 6.54 -8.85 3.13
CA ARG A 58 6.48 -10.11 2.39
C ARG A 58 5.12 -10.83 2.54
N ARG A 59 4.72 -11.12 3.78
CA ARG A 59 3.49 -11.88 4.08
C ARG A 59 2.22 -11.13 3.66
N SER A 60 2.18 -9.82 3.88
CA SER A 60 1.03 -8.98 3.59
C SER A 60 0.85 -8.78 2.09
N LEU A 61 1.93 -8.56 1.32
CA LEU A 61 1.89 -8.47 -0.14
C LEU A 61 1.44 -9.79 -0.79
N ALA A 62 2.02 -10.92 -0.38
CA ALA A 62 1.60 -12.23 -0.88
C ALA A 62 0.10 -12.47 -0.66
N ARG A 63 -0.43 -12.08 0.51
CA ARG A 63 -1.85 -12.21 0.85
C ARG A 63 -2.75 -11.28 0.03
N VAL A 64 -2.41 -9.99 -0.08
CA VAL A 64 -3.30 -9.02 -0.77
C VAL A 64 -3.27 -9.16 -2.28
N CYS A 65 -2.09 -9.49 -2.85
CA CYS A 65 -1.96 -9.74 -4.28
C CYS A 65 -2.28 -11.19 -4.67
N ARG A 66 -2.52 -12.09 -3.70
CA ARG A 66 -2.77 -13.53 -3.95
C ARG A 66 -1.71 -14.15 -4.86
N SER A 67 -0.45 -13.78 -4.64
CA SER A 67 0.68 -14.14 -5.49
C SER A 67 1.82 -14.70 -4.65
N ASN A 68 2.44 -15.77 -5.15
CA ASN A 68 3.60 -16.38 -4.53
C ASN A 68 4.91 -15.73 -4.99
N ALA A 69 4.87 -14.87 -6.02
CA ALA A 69 6.02 -14.17 -6.58
C ALA A 69 6.46 -12.97 -5.71
N THR A 70 6.68 -13.22 -4.42
CA THR A 70 6.78 -12.13 -3.43
C THR A 70 8.01 -11.26 -3.64
N GLU A 71 9.13 -11.82 -4.11
CA GLU A 71 10.32 -11.00 -4.42
C GLU A 71 10.06 -10.02 -5.57
N ILE A 72 9.28 -10.42 -6.57
CA ILE A 72 8.85 -9.52 -7.66
C ILE A 72 7.97 -8.40 -7.09
N LEU A 73 7.02 -8.73 -6.20
CA LEU A 73 6.17 -7.74 -5.54
C LEU A 73 6.99 -6.74 -4.71
N LEU A 74 8.00 -7.20 -3.98
CA LEU A 74 8.84 -6.36 -3.15
C LEU A 74 9.75 -5.44 -3.98
N ASN A 75 10.29 -5.93 -5.09
CA ASN A 75 11.05 -5.10 -6.03
C ASN A 75 10.15 -4.05 -6.69
N ARG A 76 8.96 -4.45 -7.15
CA ARG A 76 8.00 -3.51 -7.72
C ARG A 76 7.54 -2.45 -6.71
N LEU A 77 7.38 -2.83 -5.44
CA LEU A 77 7.07 -1.88 -4.37
C LEU A 77 8.18 -0.81 -4.27
N LYS A 78 9.46 -1.22 -4.28
CA LYS A 78 10.59 -0.27 -4.22
C LYS A 78 10.58 0.71 -5.40
N GLU A 79 10.33 0.23 -6.61
CA GLU A 79 10.20 1.08 -7.80
C GLU A 79 9.10 2.13 -7.62
N ILE A 80 7.91 1.71 -7.20
CA ILE A 80 6.78 2.62 -6.94
C ILE A 80 7.12 3.70 -5.91
N ILE A 81 7.86 3.35 -4.85
CA ILE A 81 8.20 4.30 -3.77
C ILE A 81 9.30 5.29 -4.19
N VAL A 82 10.17 4.92 -5.13
CA VAL A 82 11.23 5.81 -5.62
C VAL A 82 10.70 6.81 -6.64
N ASP A 83 9.62 6.46 -7.36
CA ASP A 83 8.99 7.29 -8.38
C ASP A 83 7.91 8.26 -7.85
N GLU A 84 7.60 8.24 -6.54
CA GLU A 84 6.66 9.15 -5.83
C GLU A 84 7.39 10.16 -4.93
#